data_AF-A0A7S2ICQ9-F1
#
_entry.id   AF-A0A7S2ICQ9-F1
#
_cell.length_a   1.000
_cell.length_b   1.000
_cell.length_c   1.000
_cell.angle_alpha   90.00
_cell.angle_beta   90.00
_cell.angle_gamma   90.00
#
_symmetry.space_group_name_H-M   'P 1'
#
loop_
_entity.id
_entity.type
_entity.pdbx_description
1 polymer ?
#
loop_
_entity_poly.entity_id
_entity_poly.type
_entity_poly.pdbx_seq_one_letter_code
_entity_poly.pdbx_strand_id
1 'polypeptide(L)'
;MEDDVVDLTVQVFDESEQTLQDSSSALSSSLPTTTHTGNVFAEVNKLKYSEEDCKAELQQRLLSVIEIGESEGWLFGTKDLELVPEKVLGVGGYGVVVAAKLHGADVAVKMP
;
A
#
# COMPACT_ATOMS: atom_id res chain seq x y z
N MET A 1 -6.73 -57.13 -30.10
CA MET A 1 -6.82 -56.36 -28.85
C MET A 1 -5.38 -56.03 -28.53
N GLU A 2 -4.93 -54.93 -29.12
CA GLU A 2 -3.54 -54.47 -29.12
C GLU A 2 -3.39 -53.56 -27.90
N ASP A 3 -2.49 -53.93 -26.98
CA ASP A 3 -2.17 -53.13 -25.81
C ASP A 3 -1.11 -52.09 -26.18
N ASP A 4 -1.52 -50.82 -26.18
CA ASP A 4 -0.67 -49.63 -26.31
C ASP A 4 0.20 -49.48 -25.05
N VAL A 5 1.50 -49.73 -25.18
CA VAL A 5 2.50 -49.39 -24.15
C VAL A 5 3.06 -48.01 -24.49
N VAL A 6 2.62 -46.99 -23.76
CA VAL A 6 3.11 -45.61 -23.87
C VAL A 6 4.43 -45.49 -23.10
N ASP A 7 5.50 -45.21 -23.83
CA ASP A 7 6.84 -44.91 -23.30
C ASP A 7 6.86 -43.49 -22.69
N LEU A 8 6.87 -43.39 -21.36
CA LEU A 8 7.08 -42.12 -20.65
C LEU A 8 8.59 -41.84 -20.54
N THR A 9 9.13 -41.13 -21.53
CA THR A 9 10.44 -40.50 -21.39
C THR A 9 10.33 -39.30 -20.44
N VAL A 10 10.89 -39.45 -19.23
CA VAL A 10 11.07 -38.36 -18.26
C VAL A 10 12.19 -37.45 -18.77
N GLN A 11 11.84 -36.23 -19.20
CA GLN A 11 12.84 -35.19 -19.44
C GLN A 11 13.27 -34.60 -18.09
N VAL A 12 14.46 -34.97 -17.64
CA VAL A 12 15.16 -34.31 -16.54
C VAL A 12 15.67 -32.97 -17.08
N PHE A 13 15.05 -31.87 -16.66
CA PHE A 13 15.57 -30.53 -16.89
C PHE A 13 16.61 -30.22 -15.80
N ASP A 14 17.82 -29.89 -16.25
CA ASP A 14 18.98 -29.48 -15.46
C ASP A 14 18.76 -28.02 -15.00
N GLU A 15 18.35 -27.82 -13.75
CA GLU A 15 18.28 -26.51 -13.10
C GLU A 15 19.66 -26.13 -12.54
N SER A 16 20.55 -25.64 -13.40
CA SER A 16 21.75 -24.92 -12.99
C SER A 16 21.49 -23.41 -12.91
N GLU A 17 21.56 -22.90 -11.67
CA GLU A 17 21.99 -21.55 -11.28
C GLU A 17 21.30 -20.34 -11.93
N GLN A 18 20.16 -19.92 -11.40
CA GLN A 18 19.72 -18.52 -11.50
C GLN A 18 18.80 -18.14 -10.33
N THR A 19 19.38 -17.86 -9.18
CA THR A 19 18.67 -17.22 -8.07
C THR A 19 19.67 -16.31 -7.38
N LEU A 20 19.26 -15.08 -7.03
CA LEU A 20 20.00 -14.03 -6.31
C LEU A 20 20.40 -12.75 -7.09
N GLN A 21 19.70 -12.34 -8.16
CA GLN A 21 19.86 -10.97 -8.70
C GLN A 21 18.57 -10.18 -9.05
N ASP A 22 17.38 -10.78 -9.02
CA ASP A 22 16.17 -10.11 -9.59
C ASP A 22 15.31 -9.28 -8.61
N SER A 23 15.56 -9.30 -7.31
CA SER A 23 14.65 -8.65 -6.35
C SER A 23 14.77 -7.12 -6.30
N SER A 24 15.87 -6.52 -6.79
CA SER A 24 16.08 -5.07 -6.74
C SER A 24 15.62 -4.34 -8.01
N SER A 25 15.61 -5.02 -9.17
CA SER A 25 15.21 -4.41 -10.45
C SER A 25 13.69 -4.26 -10.55
N ALA A 26 12.93 -5.22 -10.05
CA ALA A 26 11.46 -5.25 -10.07
C ALA A 26 10.80 -4.14 -9.24
N LEU A 27 11.47 -3.65 -8.18
CA LEU A 27 10.97 -2.51 -7.40
C LEU A 27 11.06 -1.19 -8.18
N SER A 28 11.97 -1.07 -9.14
CA SER A 28 12.10 0.16 -9.94
C SER A 28 11.09 0.24 -11.07
N SER A 29 10.61 -0.90 -11.59
CA SER A 29 9.70 -0.95 -12.74
C SER A 29 8.23 -0.70 -12.36
N SER A 30 7.86 -0.89 -11.10
CA SER A 30 6.47 -0.77 -10.64
C SER A 30 6.17 0.50 -9.83
N LEU A 31 7.15 1.39 -9.62
CA LEU A 31 6.86 2.65 -8.96
C LEU A 31 6.09 3.58 -9.92
N PRO A 32 4.94 4.15 -9.50
CA PRO A 32 4.16 5.09 -10.31
C PRO A 32 4.83 6.47 -10.42
N THR A 33 6.09 6.52 -10.88
CA THR A 33 6.93 7.73 -11.00
C THR A 33 6.44 8.72 -12.06
N THR A 34 5.47 8.32 -12.88
CA THR A 34 4.81 9.17 -13.88
C THR A 34 3.76 10.10 -13.27
N THR A 35 3.39 9.90 -12.01
CA THR A 35 2.41 10.73 -11.29
C THR A 35 3.09 11.57 -10.22
N HIS A 36 2.55 12.76 -9.95
CA HIS A 36 3.06 13.64 -8.90
C HIS A 36 3.06 12.92 -7.53
N THR A 37 1.95 12.25 -7.20
CA THR A 37 1.76 11.44 -6.00
C THR A 37 2.77 10.31 -5.93
N GLY A 38 2.96 9.53 -6.99
CA GLY A 38 3.92 8.44 -6.98
C GLY A 38 5.36 8.89 -6.76
N ASN A 39 5.74 10.10 -7.22
CA ASN A 39 7.05 10.66 -6.92
C ASN A 39 7.22 11.02 -5.44
N VAL A 40 6.21 11.66 -4.82
CA VAL A 40 6.29 12.01 -3.38
C VAL A 40 6.38 10.78 -2.50
N PHE A 41 5.60 9.73 -2.79
CA PHE A 41 5.70 8.47 -2.04
C PHE A 41 7.01 7.72 -2.29
N ALA A 42 7.57 7.78 -3.52
CA ALA A 42 8.88 7.22 -3.81
C ALA A 42 9.99 7.92 -3.01
N GLU A 43 9.89 9.24 -2.82
CA GLU A 43 10.81 9.97 -1.93
C GLU A 43 10.66 9.51 -0.49
N VAL A 44 9.45 9.42 0.09
CA VAL A 44 9.28 8.94 1.49
C VAL A 44 10.01 7.61 1.74
N ASN A 45 9.96 6.68 0.80
CA ASN A 45 10.61 5.36 0.91
C ASN A 45 12.15 5.38 0.82
N LYS A 46 12.77 6.47 0.35
CA LYS A 46 14.23 6.58 0.23
C LYS A 46 14.92 6.94 1.54
N LEU A 47 14.17 7.31 2.59
CA LEU A 47 14.74 7.58 3.91
C LEU A 47 15.34 6.30 4.50
N LYS A 48 16.67 6.23 4.55
CA LYS A 48 17.38 5.20 5.31
C LYS A 48 17.41 5.62 6.78
N TYR A 49 17.00 4.73 7.68
CA TYR A 49 17.01 4.95 9.12
C TYR A 49 18.43 5.26 9.62
N SER A 50 18.76 6.53 9.78
CA SER A 50 19.92 7.05 10.52
C SER A 50 19.38 8.04 11.56
N GLU A 51 19.69 7.80 12.84
CA GLU A 51 18.76 8.06 13.94
C GLU A 51 18.46 9.53 14.28
N GLU A 52 19.29 10.51 13.90
CA GLU A 52 19.14 11.89 14.40
C GLU A 52 18.84 12.95 13.32
N ASP A 53 19.51 12.90 12.16
CA ASP A 53 19.25 13.83 11.05
C ASP A 53 17.95 13.52 10.27
N CYS A 54 17.39 12.30 10.46
CA CYS A 54 16.21 11.85 9.71
C CYS A 54 14.88 12.46 10.15
N LYS A 55 14.74 12.98 11.38
CA LYS A 55 13.41 13.38 11.89
C LYS A 55 12.86 14.61 11.18
N ALA A 56 13.69 15.64 11.00
CA ALA A 56 13.28 16.87 10.31
C ALA A 56 12.99 16.59 8.83
N GLU A 57 13.82 15.76 8.19
CA GLU A 57 13.63 15.36 6.80
C GLU A 57 12.37 14.52 6.60
N LEU A 58 12.11 13.56 7.49
CA LEU A 58 10.87 12.77 7.49
C LEU A 58 9.65 13.67 7.67
N GLN A 59 9.70 14.62 8.61
CA GLN A 59 8.60 15.55 8.82
C GLN A 59 8.31 16.38 7.56
N GLN A 60 9.33 16.87 6.87
CA GLN A 60 9.15 17.60 5.61
C GLN A 60 8.51 16.73 4.53
N ARG A 61 8.94 15.47 4.38
CA ARG A 61 8.33 14.57 3.40
C ARG A 61 6.88 14.22 3.75
N LEU A 62 6.56 14.05 5.04
CA LEU A 62 5.18 13.85 5.49
C LEU A 62 4.29 15.06 5.24
N LEU A 63 4.82 16.29 5.37
CA LEU A 63 4.07 17.49 4.99
C LEU A 63 3.73 17.49 3.49
N SER A 64 4.65 17.05 2.63
CA SER A 64 4.36 16.89 1.19
C SER A 64 3.28 15.84 0.92
N VAL A 65 3.25 14.74 1.68
CA VAL A 65 2.18 13.73 1.58
C VAL A 65 0.83 14.31 2.01
N ILE A 66 0.81 15.12 3.08
CA ILE A 66 -0.40 15.79 3.55
C ILE A 66 -0.92 16.75 2.47
N GLU A 67 -0.07 17.61 1.92
CA GLU A 67 -0.45 18.58 0.89
C GLU A 67 -1.06 17.89 -0.33
N ILE A 68 -0.45 16.80 -0.81
CA ILE A 68 -1.00 16.03 -1.93
C ILE A 68 -2.34 15.41 -1.54
N GLY A 69 -2.44 14.80 -0.36
CA GLY A 69 -3.67 14.15 0.08
C GLY A 69 -4.85 15.10 0.21
N GLU A 70 -4.60 16.32 0.69
CA GLU A 70 -5.62 17.38 0.73
C GLU A 70 -5.99 17.83 -0.69
N SER A 71 -5.00 18.00 -1.59
CA SER A 71 -5.24 18.45 -2.97
C SER A 71 -6.01 17.43 -3.83
N GLU A 72 -5.77 16.14 -3.61
CA GLU A 72 -6.40 15.04 -4.34
C GLU A 72 -7.68 14.52 -3.67
N GLY A 73 -8.00 15.03 -2.46
CA GLY A 73 -9.26 14.73 -1.77
C GLY A 73 -9.35 13.33 -1.16
N TRP A 74 -8.23 12.68 -0.85
CA TRP A 74 -8.20 11.41 -0.11
C TRP A 74 -7.76 11.57 1.35
N LEU A 75 -7.18 12.72 1.71
CA LEU A 75 -6.92 13.10 3.10
C LEU A 75 -7.93 14.17 3.53
N PHE A 76 -8.70 13.87 4.57
CA PHE A 76 -9.72 14.75 5.11
C PHE A 76 -9.29 15.32 6.45
N GLY A 77 -9.62 16.58 6.69
CA GLY A 77 -9.48 17.20 7.99
C GLY A 77 -10.58 16.77 8.95
N THR A 78 -10.37 17.03 10.24
CA THR A 78 -11.37 16.73 11.28
C THR A 78 -12.68 17.50 11.12
N LYS A 79 -12.66 18.61 10.36
CA LYS A 79 -13.85 19.43 10.08
C LYS A 79 -14.72 18.88 8.95
N ASP A 80 -14.18 17.96 8.15
CA ASP A 80 -14.89 17.40 7.00
C ASP A 80 -15.77 16.20 7.40
N LEU A 81 -15.53 15.64 8.60
CA LEU A 81 -16.13 14.41 9.09
C LEU A 81 -16.93 14.63 10.37
N GLU A 82 -18.23 14.28 10.33
CA GLU A 82 -19.12 14.28 11.48
C GLU A 82 -19.36 12.84 11.95
N LEU A 83 -18.74 12.43 13.06
CA LEU A 83 -18.93 11.10 13.62
C LEU A 83 -20.28 10.97 14.33
N VAL A 84 -20.88 9.78 14.27
CA VAL A 84 -22.05 9.38 15.08
C VAL A 84 -21.67 8.18 15.95
N PRO A 85 -20.93 8.39 17.06
CA PRO A 85 -20.29 7.29 17.82
C PRO A 85 -21.30 6.30 18.42
N GLU A 86 -22.51 6.75 18.70
CA GLU A 86 -23.58 5.90 19.25
C GLU A 86 -24.15 4.91 18.23
N LYS A 87 -23.87 5.11 16.94
CA LYS A 87 -24.32 4.22 15.86
C LYS A 87 -23.15 3.37 15.36
N VAL A 88 -22.87 2.32 16.13
CA VAL A 88 -21.90 1.28 15.74
C VAL A 88 -22.48 0.42 14.61
N LEU A 89 -21.73 0.29 13.52
CA LEU A 89 -22.06 -0.53 12.35
C LEU A 89 -21.38 -1.91 12.39
N GLY A 90 -20.28 -2.04 13.15
CA GLY A 90 -19.57 -3.30 13.31
C GLY A 90 -18.42 -3.23 14.31
N VAL A 91 -18.03 -4.39 14.83
CA VAL A 91 -16.91 -4.55 15.78
C VAL A 91 -16.09 -5.76 15.34
N GLY A 92 -14.76 -5.65 15.34
CA GLY A 92 -13.85 -6.75 15.02
C GLY A 92 -12.50 -6.64 15.72
N GLY A 93 -11.61 -7.61 15.50
CA GLY A 93 -10.28 -7.64 16.14
C GLY A 93 -9.34 -6.50 15.73
N TYR A 94 -9.70 -5.71 14.72
CA TYR A 94 -8.95 -4.55 14.22
C TYR A 94 -9.67 -3.22 14.50
N GLY A 95 -10.64 -3.22 15.40
CA GLY A 95 -11.32 -2.01 15.87
C GLY A 95 -12.83 -1.99 15.60
N VAL A 96 -13.40 -0.77 15.63
CA VAL A 96 -14.84 -0.50 15.58
C VAL A 96 -15.19 0.31 14.35
N VAL A 97 -16.33 0.00 13.73
CA VAL A 97 -16.90 0.78 12.63
C VAL A 97 -18.11 1.55 13.13
N VAL A 98 -18.10 2.87 12.96
CA VAL A 98 -19.23 3.75 13.32
C VAL A 98 -19.78 4.46 12.08
N ALA A 99 -21.04 4.86 12.14
CA ALA A 99 -21.62 5.74 11.13
C ALA A 99 -21.04 7.16 11.25
N ALA A 100 -20.91 7.84 10.13
CA ALA A 100 -20.51 9.24 10.07
C ALA A 100 -21.10 9.94 8.83
N LYS A 101 -20.93 11.26 8.75
CA LYS A 101 -21.19 12.04 7.55
C LYS A 101 -19.91 12.70 7.05
N LEU A 102 -19.61 12.53 5.77
CA LEU A 102 -18.54 13.24 5.06
C LEU A 102 -19.19 14.22 4.10
N HIS A 103 -19.11 15.52 4.38
CA HIS A 103 -19.83 16.56 3.63
C HIS A 103 -21.33 16.24 3.41
N GLY A 104 -21.98 15.69 4.44
CA GLY A 104 -23.40 15.30 4.41
C GLY A 104 -23.69 13.90 3.86
N ALA A 105 -22.75 13.27 3.15
CA ALA A 105 -22.89 11.91 2.65
C ALA A 105 -22.69 10.89 3.78
N ASP A 106 -23.58 9.90 3.88
CA ASP A 106 -23.46 8.84 4.87
C ASP A 106 -22.29 7.91 4.54
N VAL A 107 -21.36 7.78 5.49
CA VAL A 107 -20.15 6.95 5.34
C VAL A 107 -19.95 6.06 6.58
N ALA A 108 -19.13 5.02 6.43
CA ALA A 108 -18.68 4.17 7.52
C ALA A 108 -17.22 4.51 7.87
N VAL A 109 -16.94 4.78 9.14
CA VAL A 109 -15.59 5.12 9.62
C VAL A 109 -15.07 3.96 10.47
N LYS A 110 -13.94 3.38 10.06
CA LYS A 110 -13.23 2.37 10.83
C LYS A 110 -12.19 3.03 11.73
N MET A 111 -12.35 2.85 13.03
CA MET A 111 -11.42 3.31 14.06
C MET A 111 -10.64 2.10 14.61
N PRO A 112 -9.34 2.25 14.90
CA PRO A 112 -8.53 1.21 15.53
C PRO A 112 -9.09 0.74 16.88
#